data_AF-A0A2A4ANE4-F1
#
_entry.id   AF-A0A2A4ANE4-F1
#
_cell.length_a   1.000
_cell.length_b   1.000
_cell.length_c   1.000
_cell.angle_alpha   90.00
_cell.angle_beta   90.00
_cell.angle_gamma   90.00
#
_symmetry.space_group_name_H-M   'P 1'
#
loop_
_entity.id
_entity.type
_entity.pdbx_description
1 polymer ?
#
loop_
_entity_poly.entity_id
_entity_poly.type
_entity_poly.pdbx_seq_one_letter_code
_entity_poly.pdbx_strand_id
1 'polypeptide(L)'
;MATDPDPREIEIPSFNGLGLLHTSVHGEFSRKPCLPCKLEDLQESGATWVLGHVHKPITLSAEPFIGWTGMRAGVHYDPTTSAVSRFS
;
A
#
# COMPACT_ATOMS: atom_id res chain seq x y z
N MET A 1 14.04 -17.06 14.87
CA MET A 1 13.22 -16.17 14.02
C MET A 1 14.07 -14.95 13.75
N ALA A 2 14.41 -14.64 12.50
CA ALA A 2 15.17 -13.43 12.20
C ALA A 2 14.22 -12.23 12.35
N THR A 3 14.44 -11.41 13.38
CA THR A 3 13.79 -10.10 13.54
C THR A 3 14.40 -9.14 12.52
N ASP A 4 13.55 -8.48 11.72
CA ASP A 4 13.96 -7.43 10.78
C ASP A 4 14.66 -6.33 11.59
N PRO A 5 15.95 -6.02 11.34
CA PRO A 5 16.71 -5.04 12.13
C PRO A 5 16.22 -3.60 11.94
N ASP A 6 15.35 -3.38 10.95
CA ASP A 6 14.74 -2.10 10.63
C ASP A 6 13.20 -2.28 10.65
N PRO A 7 12.53 -2.06 11.80
CA PRO A 7 11.10 -1.89 11.79
C PRO A 7 10.85 -0.61 11.01
N ARG A 8 10.51 -0.77 9.72
CA ARG A 8 10.28 0.34 8.79
C ARG A 8 9.01 1.12 9.17
N GLU A 9 9.06 1.79 10.31
CA GLU A 9 8.08 2.75 10.79
C GLU A 9 8.27 4.04 10.00
N ILE A 10 7.16 4.58 9.53
CA ILE A 10 7.16 5.80 8.71
C ILE A 10 6.39 6.86 9.49
N GLU A 11 6.93 8.07 9.55
CA GLU A 11 6.18 9.23 10.04
C GLU A 11 5.31 9.77 8.90
N ILE A 12 4.01 9.95 9.16
CA ILE A 12 3.08 10.52 8.20
C ILE A 12 3.13 12.05 8.31
N PRO A 13 3.57 12.78 7.28
CA PRO A 13 3.58 14.24 7.33
C PRO A 13 2.15 14.78 7.22
N SER A 14 1.87 15.86 7.93
CA SER A 14 0.60 16.59 7.81
C SER A 14 0.68 17.62 6.67
N PHE A 15 -0.26 17.55 5.72
CA PHE A 15 -0.38 18.47 4.60
C PHE A 15 -1.76 18.35 3.95
N ASN A 16 -2.25 19.44 3.33
CA ASN A 16 -3.46 19.41 2.53
C ASN A 16 -3.10 19.12 1.07
N GLY A 17 -3.40 17.91 0.59
CA GLY A 17 -3.07 17.53 -0.78
C GLY A 17 -3.27 16.05 -1.06
N LEU A 18 -2.50 15.51 -2.01
CA LEU A 18 -2.49 14.11 -2.40
C LEU A 18 -1.20 13.43 -1.93
N GLY A 19 -1.34 12.39 -1.11
CA GLY A 19 -0.26 11.49 -0.72
C GLY A 19 -0.31 10.17 -1.50
N LEU A 20 0.87 9.68 -1.88
CA LEU A 20 1.04 8.36 -2.50
C LEU A 20 1.87 7.49 -1.57
N LEU A 21 1.36 6.32 -1.18
CA LEU A 21 2.08 5.43 -0.27
C LEU A 21 1.88 3.95 -0.65
N HIS A 22 2.97 3.19 -0.72
CA HIS A 22 2.90 1.76 -0.95
C HIS A 22 3.01 1.02 0.39
N THR A 23 1.87 0.72 1.01
CA THR A 23 1.80 0.20 2.37
C THR A 23 0.71 -0.86 2.50
N SER A 24 0.94 -1.82 3.39
CA SER A 24 -0.08 -2.76 3.83
C SER A 24 -0.97 -2.20 4.95
N VAL A 25 -0.77 -0.96 5.42
CA VAL A 25 -1.43 -0.36 6.60
C VAL A 25 -1.30 -1.27 7.83
N HIS A 26 -2.26 -2.17 8.08
CA HIS A 26 -2.21 -3.12 9.20
C HIS A 26 -1.59 -4.49 8.85
N GLY A 27 -1.16 -4.69 7.60
CA GLY A 27 -0.57 -5.96 7.15
C GLY A 27 -1.55 -6.87 6.42
N GLU A 28 -2.75 -6.40 6.09
CA GLU A 28 -3.77 -7.21 5.44
C GLU A 28 -3.26 -7.80 4.12
N PHE A 29 -3.65 -9.06 3.87
CA PHE A 29 -3.36 -9.79 2.63
C PHE A 29 -1.87 -9.99 2.32
N SER A 30 -0.97 -9.72 3.28
CA SER A 30 0.47 -9.90 3.10
C SER A 30 1.06 -10.94 4.04
N ARG A 31 1.93 -11.81 3.50
CA ARG A 31 2.80 -12.68 4.31
C ARG A 31 3.98 -11.92 4.92
N LYS A 32 4.28 -10.72 4.39
CA LYS A 32 5.35 -9.81 4.83
C LYS A 32 4.82 -8.38 4.82
N PRO A 33 4.39 -7.83 5.98
CA PRO A 33 3.90 -6.45 6.06
C PRO A 33 4.85 -5.48 5.35
N CYS A 34 4.30 -4.61 4.51
CA CYS A 34 5.07 -3.64 3.72
C CYS A 34 4.82 -2.26 4.30
N LEU A 35 5.83 -1.69 4.98
CA LEU A 35 5.78 -0.36 5.60
C LEU A 35 4.48 -0.13 6.40
N PRO A 36 4.19 -0.98 7.41
CA PRO A 36 2.96 -0.85 8.18
C PRO A 36 2.85 0.54 8.78
N CYS A 37 1.68 1.15 8.65
CA CYS A 37 1.34 2.45 9.21
C CYS A 37 -0.06 2.37 9.79
N LYS A 38 -0.42 3.31 10.66
CA LYS A 38 -1.77 3.37 11.20
C LYS A 38 -2.68 4.09 10.21
N LEU A 39 -3.92 3.62 10.09
CA LEU A 39 -4.92 4.32 9.28
C LEU A 39 -5.22 5.69 9.89
N GLU A 40 -5.22 5.79 11.21
CA GLU A 40 -5.45 7.03 11.95
C GLU A 40 -4.42 8.11 11.58
N ASP A 41 -3.13 7.75 11.49
CA ASP A 41 -2.07 8.69 11.11
C ASP A 41 -2.30 9.28 9.70
N LEU A 42 -2.86 8.49 8.77
CA LEU A 42 -3.22 8.95 7.42
C LEU A 42 -4.45 9.86 7.43
N GLN A 43 -5.42 9.60 8.32
CA GLN A 43 -6.63 10.43 8.47
C GLN A 43 -6.30 11.79 9.08
N GLU A 44 -5.44 11.81 10.10
CA GLU A 44 -5.02 13.02 10.80
C GLU A 44 -4.06 13.88 9.97
N SER A 45 -3.49 13.34 8.90
CA SER A 45 -2.55 14.07 8.03
C SER A 45 -3.18 15.24 7.28
N GLY A 46 -4.51 15.26 7.11
CA GLY A 46 -5.23 16.24 6.29
C GLY A 46 -5.13 16.02 4.77
N ALA A 47 -4.45 14.95 4.33
CA ALA A 47 -4.27 14.61 2.92
C ALA A 47 -5.27 13.53 2.47
N THR A 48 -5.53 13.51 1.16
CA THR A 48 -6.08 12.35 0.48
C THR A 48 -4.97 11.37 0.16
N TRP A 49 -5.16 10.08 0.44
CA TRP A 49 -4.15 9.05 0.23
C TRP A 49 -4.56 8.02 -0.83
N VAL A 50 -3.71 7.88 -1.85
CA VAL A 50 -3.80 6.80 -2.83
C VAL A 50 -2.75 5.76 -2.50
N LEU A 51 -3.21 4.56 -2.16
CA LEU A 51 -2.36 3.49 -1.66
C LEU A 51 -2.04 2.45 -2.76
N GLY A 52 -0.82 1.91 -2.68
CA GLY A 52 -0.37 0.70 -3.38
C GLY A 52 -0.20 -0.47 -2.41
N HIS A 53 0.23 -1.63 -2.92
CA HIS A 53 0.42 -2.92 -2.22
C HIS A 53 -0.72 -3.92 -2.43
N VAL A 54 -1.95 -3.57 -2.03
CA VAL A 54 -3.10 -4.46 -2.21
C VAL A 54 -3.59 -4.41 -3.64
N HIS A 55 -3.65 -5.57 -4.30
CA HIS A 55 -4.04 -5.69 -5.72
C HIS A 55 -5.55 -5.61 -5.97
N LYS A 56 -6.36 -5.58 -4.91
CA LYS A 56 -7.80 -5.33 -4.98
C LYS A 56 -8.08 -3.86 -4.65
N PRO A 57 -8.97 -3.17 -5.38
CA PRO A 57 -9.41 -1.84 -4.98
C PRO A 57 -10.22 -1.92 -3.69
N ILE A 58 -9.84 -1.12 -2.68
CA ILE A 58 -10.54 -1.04 -1.39
C ILE A 58 -10.44 0.40 -0.88
N THR A 59 -11.58 0.95 -0.46
CA THR A 59 -11.65 2.22 0.25
C THR A 59 -11.60 1.95 1.75
N LEU A 60 -10.61 2.52 2.43
CA LEU A 60 -10.44 2.45 3.89
C LEU A 60 -11.11 3.62 4.60
N SER A 61 -11.10 4.80 3.97
CA SER A 61 -11.81 6.00 4.42
C SER A 61 -12.36 6.75 3.20
N ALA A 62 -13.57 7.28 3.33
CA ALA A 62 -14.19 8.10 2.29
C ALA A 62 -13.88 9.60 2.44
N GLU A 63 -13.68 10.07 3.68
CA GLU A 63 -13.42 11.47 4.00
C GLU A 63 -12.41 11.58 5.16
N PRO A 64 -11.14 11.97 4.92
CA PRO A 64 -10.54 12.13 3.59
C PRO A 64 -10.47 10.79 2.86
N PHE A 65 -10.37 10.81 1.53
CA PHE A 65 -10.24 9.58 0.76
C PHE A 65 -8.92 8.89 1.10
N ILE A 66 -8.99 7.62 1.50
CA ILE A 66 -7.84 6.74 1.72
C ILE A 66 -8.19 5.38 1.14
N GLY A 67 -7.42 4.87 0.19
CA GLY A 67 -7.70 3.56 -0.37
C GLY A 67 -6.65 3.01 -1.31
N TRP A 68 -6.62 1.68 -1.42
CA TRP A 68 -5.84 0.99 -2.43
C TRP A 68 -6.55 1.07 -3.77
N THR A 69 -5.82 1.45 -4.82
CA THR A 69 -6.35 1.50 -6.18
C THR A 69 -6.47 0.12 -6.83
N GLY A 70 -5.82 -0.88 -6.23
CA GLY A 70 -5.72 -2.21 -6.80
C GLY A 70 -4.78 -2.28 -7.99
N MET A 71 -4.75 -3.45 -8.62
CA MET A 71 -4.03 -3.71 -9.85
C MET A 71 -5.04 -3.92 -10.97
N ARG A 72 -4.91 -3.16 -12.06
CA ARG A 72 -5.85 -3.24 -13.20
C ARG A 72 -5.85 -4.61 -13.90
N ALA A 73 -4.68 -5.26 -13.99
CA ALA A 73 -4.53 -6.60 -14.54
C ALA A 73 -3.32 -7.27 -13.91
N GLY A 74 -3.45 -8.54 -13.53
CA GLY A 74 -2.32 -9.33 -13.06
C GLY A 74 -1.30 -9.52 -14.17
N VAL A 75 -0.02 -9.33 -13.83
CA VAL A 75 1.10 -9.66 -14.71
C VAL A 75 1.97 -10.69 -14.02
N HIS A 76 2.34 -11.72 -14.79
CA HIS A 76 3.34 -12.69 -14.40
C HIS A 76 4.56 -12.41 -15.27
N TYR A 77 5.68 -12.09 -14.63
CA TYR A 77 6.96 -11.93 -15.30
C TYR A 77 7.81 -13.16 -15.00
N ASP A 78 8.19 -13.88 -16.05
CA ASP A 78 9.16 -14.97 -15.95
C ASP A 78 10.58 -14.39 -16.10
N PRO A 79 11.42 -14.39 -15.04
CA PRO A 79 12.76 -13.81 -15.10
C PRO A 79 13.75 -14.63 -15.93
N THR A 80 13.44 -15.88 -16.25
CA THR A 80 14.30 -16.76 -17.07
C THR A 80 14.07 -16.50 -18.55
N THR A 81 12.82 -16.34 -18.96
CA THR A 81 12.45 -16.15 -20.38
C THR A 81 12.16 -14.68 -20.74
N SER A 82 12.08 -13.80 -19.75
CA SER A 82 11.58 -12.42 -19.85
C SER A 82 10.15 -12.32 -20.38
N ALA A 83 9.38 -13.41 -20.34
CA ALA A 83 8.00 -13.43 -20.80
C ALA A 83 7.08 -12.70 -19.81
N VAL A 84 6.12 -11.93 -20.35
CA VAL A 84 5.07 -11.27 -19.57
C VAL A 84 3.70 -11.84 -19.96
N SER A 85 3.04 -12.50 -19.02
CA SER A 85 1.67 -13.01 -19.19
C SER A 85 0.69 -12.16 -18.40
N ARG A 86 -0.45 -11.81 -18.99
CA ARG A 86 -1.53 -11.10 -18.29
C ARG A 86 -2.61 -12.07 -17.84
N PHE A 87 -3.17 -11.83 -16.66
CA PHE A 87 -4.31 -12.58 -16.13
C PHE A 87 -5.31 -11.63 -15.48
N SER A 88 -6.59 -12.00 -15.60
CA SER A 88 -7.76 -11.30 -15.06
C SER A 88 -8.30 -12.01 -13.83
#